data_AF-A0A7J9CNM6-F1
#
_entry.id   AF-A0A7J9CNM6-F1
#
_cell.length_a   1.000
_cell.length_b   1.000
_cell.length_c   1.000
_cell.angle_alpha   90.00
_cell.angle_beta   90.00
_cell.angle_gamma   90.00
#
_symmetry.space_group_name_H-M   'P 1'
#
loop_
_entity.id
_entity.type
_entity.pdbx_description
1 polymer ?
#
loop_
_entity_poly.entity_id
_entity_poly.type
_entity_poly.pdbx_seq_one_letter_code
_entity_poly.pdbx_strand_id
1 'polypeptide(L)'
;MAATQLKPCLVLLLTFSLLAFASAISRNRIKSLNQIREVNRKGPYIGLITVFATEEDAFFASGSFKPDPKFPFIDLSGRRFRFGVVRGRKVVYVRCGEGMTNAVAATQQMVDLFDIKGIIHFGIAGNTNNSMSIGDVTIPNQIAHTGLWEWLNTNGTLDSAGVAQLEIGDYNVPKGNGTNLLGHIEYMEEEYYSVAGEPNVAESLLWANISLQWLQLASNLEGMKLEQCVNSSLCLTEKPKLVVGLRASTSNIFLDNAAYRDFLFQKFGVSSADMESAGVAM
;
A
#
# COMPACT_ATOMS: atom_id res chain seq x y z
N MET A 1 -67.03 -32.00 17.07
CA MET A 1 -66.42 -31.48 15.82
C MET A 1 -66.31 -29.97 15.98
N ALA A 2 -65.18 -29.28 15.94
CA ALA A 2 -63.83 -29.62 15.53
C ALA A 2 -62.80 -28.67 16.20
N ALA A 3 -61.65 -29.25 16.55
CA ALA A 3 -60.28 -28.73 16.67
C ALA A 3 -60.01 -27.26 17.04
N THR A 4 -59.59 -27.06 18.29
CA THR A 4 -58.65 -26.00 18.69
C THR A 4 -57.25 -26.34 18.18
N GLN A 5 -56.71 -25.58 17.23
CA GLN A 5 -55.33 -25.72 16.78
C GLN A 5 -54.36 -25.15 17.84
N LEU A 6 -53.62 -26.05 18.50
CA LEU A 6 -52.37 -25.67 19.17
C LEU A 6 -51.30 -25.40 18.09
N LYS A 7 -50.81 -24.17 18.03
CA LYS A 7 -49.58 -23.86 17.27
C LYS A 7 -48.40 -24.50 18.00
N PRO A 8 -47.59 -25.37 17.35
CA PRO A 8 -46.35 -25.83 17.96
C PRO A 8 -45.37 -24.65 17.99
N CYS A 9 -45.01 -24.23 19.20
CA CYS A 9 -43.93 -23.29 19.43
C CYS A 9 -42.62 -24.01 19.08
N LEU A 10 -42.09 -23.75 17.88
CA LEU A 10 -40.81 -24.27 17.45
C LEU A 10 -39.72 -23.56 18.26
N VAL A 11 -39.35 -24.14 19.40
CA VAL A 11 -38.16 -23.69 20.15
C VAL A 11 -36.94 -24.10 19.35
N LEU A 12 -36.42 -23.18 18.55
CA LEU A 12 -35.15 -23.33 17.85
C LEU A 12 -34.03 -23.27 18.90
N LEU A 13 -33.62 -24.43 19.41
CA LEU A 13 -32.44 -24.58 20.25
C LEU A 13 -31.18 -24.36 19.38
N LEU A 14 -30.79 -23.09 19.24
CA LEU A 14 -29.48 -22.71 18.73
C LEU A 14 -28.42 -23.14 19.74
N THR A 15 -27.89 -24.35 19.54
CA THR A 15 -26.69 -24.81 20.24
C THR A 15 -25.49 -24.06 19.67
N PHE A 16 -25.14 -22.92 20.27
CA PHE A 16 -23.84 -22.31 20.07
C PHE A 16 -22.79 -23.18 20.76
N SER A 17 -22.20 -24.11 20.01
CA SER A 17 -20.96 -24.78 20.40
C SER A 17 -19.86 -23.72 20.44
N LEU A 18 -19.64 -23.13 21.62
CA LEU A 18 -18.44 -22.34 21.89
C LEU A 18 -17.23 -23.28 21.83
N LEU A 19 -16.61 -23.37 20.65
CA LEU A 19 -15.24 -23.83 20.52
C LEU A 19 -14.34 -22.76 21.16
N ALA A 20 -14.18 -22.83 22.47
CA ALA A 20 -13.19 -22.06 23.19
C ALA A 20 -11.80 -22.58 22.80
N PHE A 21 -11.23 -22.04 21.71
CA PHE A 21 -9.81 -22.15 21.45
C PHE A 21 -9.08 -21.30 22.50
N ALA A 22 -8.76 -21.91 23.64
CA ALA A 22 -7.78 -21.35 24.56
C ALA A 22 -6.42 -21.33 23.84
N SER A 23 -6.12 -20.26 23.12
CA SER A 23 -4.77 -20.09 22.56
C SER A 23 -3.83 -19.80 23.72
N ALA A 24 -3.13 -20.82 24.22
CA ALA A 24 -2.00 -20.59 25.10
C ALA A 24 -1.02 -19.66 24.36
N ILE A 25 -0.71 -18.50 24.95
CA ILE A 25 0.29 -17.59 24.40
C ILE A 25 1.60 -18.36 24.30
N SER A 26 2.03 -18.66 23.06
CA SER A 26 3.28 -19.38 22.83
C SER A 26 4.45 -18.67 23.52
N ARG A 27 5.40 -19.43 24.08
CA ARG A 27 6.64 -18.87 24.66
C ARG A 27 7.35 -17.92 23.68
N ASN A 28 7.25 -18.19 22.38
CA ASN A 28 7.81 -17.33 21.32
C ASN A 28 7.12 -15.96 21.28
N ARG A 29 5.81 -15.89 21.53
CA ARG A 29 5.04 -14.64 21.60
C ARG A 29 5.43 -13.82 22.83
N ILE A 30 5.62 -14.45 23.99
CA ILE A 30 6.10 -13.75 25.21
C ILE A 30 7.51 -13.18 24.99
N LYS A 31 8.41 -13.97 24.41
CA LYS A 31 9.77 -13.52 24.07
C LYS A 31 9.73 -12.30 23.13
N SER A 32 8.92 -12.36 22.08
CA SER A 32 8.77 -11.27 21.12
C SER A 32 8.22 -10.00 21.78
N LEU A 33 7.21 -10.12 22.64
CA LEU A 33 6.67 -8.97 23.40
C LEU A 33 7.71 -8.32 24.31
N ASN A 34 8.57 -9.10 24.96
CA ASN A 34 9.66 -8.56 25.76
C ASN A 34 10.70 -7.84 24.89
N GLN A 35 11.06 -8.41 23.73
CA GLN A 35 11.97 -7.74 22.79
C GLN A 35 11.36 -6.44 22.25
N ILE A 36 10.07 -6.44 21.91
CA ILE A 36 9.30 -5.26 21.48
C ILE A 36 9.39 -4.15 22.53
N ARG A 37 9.15 -4.46 23.81
CA ARG A 37 9.28 -3.47 24.91
C ARG A 37 10.69 -2.90 24.98
N GLU A 38 11.72 -3.73 24.83
CA GLU A 38 13.12 -3.28 24.91
C GLU A 38 13.51 -2.39 23.73
N VAL A 39 13.08 -2.70 22.50
CA VAL A 39 13.35 -1.84 21.34
C VAL A 39 12.59 -0.52 21.43
N ASN A 40 11.35 -0.52 21.92
CA ASN A 40 10.55 0.70 22.06
C ASN A 40 11.12 1.66 23.11
N ARG A 41 11.76 1.16 24.17
CA ARG A 41 12.53 2.03 25.10
C ARG A 41 13.67 2.79 24.44
N LYS A 42 14.16 2.32 23.30
CA LYS A 42 15.20 2.98 22.50
C LYS A 42 14.61 3.84 21.38
N GLY A 43 13.30 3.86 21.15
CA GLY A 43 12.65 4.65 20.10
C GLY A 43 12.76 6.17 20.29
N PRO A 44 12.08 6.97 19.45
CA PRO A 44 11.29 6.53 18.30
C PRO A 44 12.15 6.21 17.07
N TYR A 45 11.61 5.41 16.16
CA TYR A 45 12.24 4.97 14.90
C TYR A 45 11.57 5.61 13.68
N ILE A 46 12.35 5.77 12.60
CA ILE A 46 11.78 5.93 11.25
C ILE A 46 11.53 4.53 10.68
N GLY A 47 10.30 4.26 10.25
CA GLY A 47 9.96 3.04 9.53
C GLY A 47 10.48 3.10 8.09
N LEU A 48 11.13 2.03 7.64
CA LEU A 48 11.58 1.85 6.27
C LEU A 48 10.86 0.64 5.70
N ILE A 49 10.13 0.82 4.60
CA ILE A 49 9.34 -0.24 3.97
C ILE A 49 9.72 -0.39 2.51
N THR A 50 10.21 -1.57 2.15
CA THR A 50 10.41 -2.02 0.77
C THR A 50 9.52 -3.22 0.47
N VAL A 51 9.46 -3.65 -0.78
CA VAL A 51 8.48 -4.62 -1.26
C VAL A 51 9.09 -6.02 -1.39
N PHE A 52 10.14 -6.17 -2.19
CA PHE A 52 10.69 -7.48 -2.57
C PHE A 52 12.22 -7.56 -2.46
N ALA A 53 12.80 -8.72 -2.78
CA ALA A 53 14.21 -9.02 -2.49
C ALA A 53 15.20 -8.05 -3.18
N THR A 54 14.95 -7.67 -4.44
CA THR A 54 15.87 -6.80 -5.19
C THR A 54 16.02 -5.42 -4.53
N GLU A 55 14.93 -4.85 -4.02
CA GLU A 55 14.95 -3.57 -3.31
C GLU A 55 15.65 -3.70 -1.95
N GLU A 56 15.40 -4.81 -1.24
CA GLU A 56 16.09 -5.14 0.01
C GLU A 56 17.60 -5.24 -0.18
N ASP A 57 18.02 -6.00 -1.19
CA ASP A 57 19.42 -6.23 -1.51
C ASP A 57 20.10 -4.92 -1.92
N ALA A 58 19.45 -4.09 -2.74
CA ALA A 58 19.98 -2.78 -3.13
C ALA A 58 20.16 -1.84 -1.93
N PHE A 59 19.18 -1.79 -1.01
CA PHE A 59 19.28 -0.98 0.20
C PHE A 59 20.45 -1.43 1.09
N PHE A 60 20.58 -2.74 1.35
CA PHE A 60 21.66 -3.25 2.20
C PHE A 60 23.04 -3.19 1.54
N ALA A 61 23.12 -3.34 0.21
CA ALA A 61 24.37 -3.19 -0.54
C ALA A 61 24.97 -1.77 -0.43
N SER A 62 24.16 -0.76 -0.12
CA SER A 62 24.65 0.61 0.13
C SER A 62 25.60 0.72 1.34
N GLY A 63 25.62 -0.29 2.22
CA GLY A 63 26.41 -0.26 3.47
C GLY A 63 25.96 0.81 4.48
N SER A 64 24.86 1.51 4.22
CA SER A 64 24.40 2.63 5.06
C SER A 64 23.68 2.17 6.33
N PHE A 65 23.09 0.97 6.31
CA PHE A 65 22.40 0.38 7.45
C PHE A 65 23.36 -0.33 8.39
N LYS A 66 23.35 0.06 9.66
CA LYS A 66 24.11 -0.58 10.74
C LYS A 66 23.14 -1.27 11.71
N PRO A 67 23.12 -2.62 11.80
CA PRO A 67 22.21 -3.34 12.68
C PRO A 67 22.40 -2.96 14.17
N ASP A 68 21.32 -2.98 14.95
CA ASP A 68 21.42 -2.87 16.41
C ASP A 68 22.17 -4.10 16.95
N PRO A 69 23.20 -3.92 17.80
CA PRO A 69 24.05 -5.03 18.23
C PRO A 69 23.35 -6.00 19.19
N LYS A 70 22.27 -5.56 19.88
CA LYS A 70 21.54 -6.37 20.87
C LYS A 70 20.25 -6.94 20.29
N PHE A 71 19.55 -6.17 19.47
CA PHE A 71 18.27 -6.55 18.86
C PHE A 71 18.31 -6.30 17.35
N PRO A 72 19.12 -7.04 16.57
CA PRO A 72 19.27 -6.78 15.14
C PRO A 72 17.96 -6.99 14.36
N PHE A 73 17.07 -7.86 14.84
CA PHE A 73 15.75 -8.06 14.28
C PHE A 73 14.76 -8.70 15.27
N ILE A 74 13.47 -8.59 14.94
CA ILE A 74 12.35 -9.33 15.54
C ILE A 74 11.52 -9.91 14.39
N ASP A 75 11.26 -11.22 14.44
CA ASP A 75 10.44 -11.91 13.44
C ASP A 75 8.98 -11.97 13.92
N LEU A 76 8.04 -11.42 13.16
CA LEU A 76 6.62 -11.33 13.48
C LEU A 76 5.79 -11.71 12.25
N SER A 77 4.81 -12.61 12.42
CA SER A 77 3.91 -13.06 11.35
C SER A 77 4.63 -13.44 10.03
N GLY A 78 5.80 -14.08 10.14
CA GLY A 78 6.62 -14.47 8.99
C GLY A 78 7.48 -13.35 8.36
N ARG A 79 7.43 -12.13 8.89
CA ARG A 79 8.21 -10.97 8.45
C ARG A 79 9.33 -10.65 9.43
N ARG A 80 10.44 -10.13 8.91
CA ARG A 80 11.61 -9.75 9.70
C ARG A 80 11.70 -8.23 9.81
N PHE A 81 11.47 -7.71 11.02
CA PHE A 81 11.66 -6.29 11.34
C PHE A 81 13.10 -6.09 11.82
N ARG A 82 13.92 -5.38 11.05
CA ARG A 82 15.34 -5.18 11.32
C ARG A 82 15.56 -3.82 11.97
N PHE A 83 16.19 -3.79 13.14
CA PHE A 83 16.46 -2.56 13.86
C PHE A 83 17.90 -2.14 13.64
N GLY A 84 18.11 -0.84 13.46
CA GLY A 84 19.45 -0.33 13.24
C GLY A 84 19.51 1.17 13.13
N VAL A 85 20.59 1.64 12.51
CA VAL A 85 20.89 3.05 12.32
C VAL A 85 21.29 3.29 10.86
N VAL A 86 20.70 4.31 10.24
CA VAL A 86 21.13 4.87 8.95
C VAL A 86 21.56 6.31 9.19
N ARG A 87 22.83 6.64 8.89
CA ARG A 87 23.40 7.99 9.05
C ARG A 87 23.09 8.64 10.42
N GLY A 88 23.17 7.85 11.50
CA GLY A 88 22.91 8.31 12.88
C GLY A 88 21.43 8.36 13.28
N ARG A 89 20.50 8.06 12.37
CA ARG A 89 19.06 7.99 12.66
C ARG A 89 18.63 6.55 12.91
N LYS A 90 17.88 6.35 13.99
CA LYS A 90 17.31 5.03 14.35
C LYS A 90 16.22 4.68 13.35
N VAL A 91 16.29 3.47 12.80
CA VAL A 91 15.34 2.96 11.83
C VAL A 91 14.87 1.56 12.20
N VAL A 92 13.65 1.23 11.80
CA VAL A 92 13.18 -0.15 11.69
C VAL A 92 12.81 -0.41 10.25
N TYR A 93 13.38 -1.47 9.69
CA TYR A 93 13.20 -1.85 8.30
C TYR A 93 12.35 -3.12 8.20
N VAL A 94 11.45 -3.16 7.23
CA VAL A 94 10.73 -4.39 6.86
C VAL A 94 10.57 -4.49 5.34
N ARG A 95 10.67 -5.70 4.82
CA ARG A 95 10.21 -6.05 3.47
C ARG A 95 8.75 -6.51 3.58
N CYS A 96 7.80 -5.75 3.04
CA CYS A 96 6.38 -6.00 3.25
C CYS A 96 5.85 -7.19 2.43
N GLY A 97 6.35 -7.36 1.20
CA GLY A 97 5.81 -8.27 0.18
C GLY A 97 4.97 -7.52 -0.86
N GLU A 98 4.86 -8.07 -2.06
CA GLU A 98 4.12 -7.47 -3.18
C GLU A 98 2.61 -7.37 -2.90
N GLY A 99 2.00 -6.27 -3.33
CA GLY A 99 0.58 -5.97 -3.22
C GLY A 99 0.16 -5.27 -1.93
N MET A 100 -0.95 -4.54 -2.00
CA MET A 100 -1.45 -3.69 -0.92
C MET A 100 -1.78 -4.48 0.35
N THR A 101 -2.27 -5.72 0.24
CA THR A 101 -2.56 -6.56 1.41
C THR A 101 -1.30 -6.81 2.26
N ASN A 102 -0.16 -7.01 1.60
CA ASN A 102 1.12 -7.20 2.28
C ASN A 102 1.64 -5.87 2.85
N ALA A 103 1.51 -4.78 2.10
CA ALA A 103 1.88 -3.44 2.53
C ALA A 103 1.12 -3.00 3.79
N VAL A 104 -0.22 -3.11 3.79
CA VAL A 104 -1.09 -2.78 4.94
C VAL A 104 -0.74 -3.65 6.14
N ALA A 105 -0.64 -4.98 5.95
CA ALA A 105 -0.35 -5.89 7.07
C ALA A 105 1.01 -5.60 7.72
N ALA A 106 2.05 -5.29 6.93
CA ALA A 106 3.38 -4.96 7.44
C ALA A 106 3.40 -3.58 8.11
N THR A 107 2.73 -2.59 7.52
CA THR A 107 2.65 -1.22 8.02
C THR A 107 1.89 -1.17 9.33
N GLN A 108 0.68 -1.74 9.39
CA GLN A 108 -0.14 -1.80 10.60
C GLN A 108 0.63 -2.52 11.72
N GLN A 109 1.24 -3.67 11.43
CA GLN A 109 2.05 -4.40 12.41
C GLN A 109 3.25 -3.57 12.91
N MET A 110 3.85 -2.74 12.05
CA MET A 110 4.95 -1.86 12.44
C MET A 110 4.49 -0.78 13.41
N VAL A 111 3.41 -0.07 13.06
CA VAL A 111 2.92 1.08 13.86
C VAL A 111 2.26 0.64 15.16
N ASP A 112 1.61 -0.52 15.20
CA ASP A 112 0.97 -1.04 16.41
C ASP A 112 1.97 -1.51 17.46
N LEU A 113 3.11 -2.06 17.00
CA LEU A 113 4.04 -2.75 17.88
C LEU A 113 5.28 -1.94 18.19
N PHE A 114 5.68 -0.99 17.35
CA PHE A 114 6.91 -0.23 17.52
C PHE A 114 6.67 1.26 17.72
N ASP A 115 7.58 1.91 18.42
CA ASP A 115 7.56 3.37 18.60
C ASP A 115 8.03 4.07 17.30
N ILE A 116 7.09 4.35 16.39
CA ILE A 116 7.33 4.93 15.06
C ILE A 116 6.97 6.41 15.04
N LYS A 117 7.85 7.25 14.49
CA LYS A 117 7.57 8.69 14.29
C LYS A 117 7.25 9.08 12.83
N GLY A 118 7.34 8.13 11.92
CA GLY A 118 7.03 8.31 10.50
C GLY A 118 7.65 7.20 9.65
N ILE A 119 7.13 7.06 8.43
CA ILE A 119 7.45 5.97 7.52
C ILE A 119 8.00 6.53 6.22
N ILE A 120 9.04 5.88 5.69
CA ILE A 120 9.54 6.07 4.34
C ILE A 120 9.34 4.74 3.62
N HIS A 121 8.39 4.73 2.70
CA HIS A 121 8.23 3.66 1.74
C HIS A 121 8.99 4.03 0.46
N PHE A 122 9.78 3.09 -0.05
CA PHE A 122 10.53 3.28 -1.28
C PHE A 122 10.69 1.97 -2.02
N GLY A 123 10.70 2.06 -3.34
CA GLY A 123 10.77 0.93 -4.25
C GLY A 123 10.78 1.39 -5.70
N ILE A 124 10.59 0.45 -6.62
CA ILE A 124 10.40 0.74 -8.04
C ILE A 124 8.93 1.02 -8.35
N ALA A 125 8.68 1.79 -9.40
CA ALA A 125 7.33 2.05 -9.88
C ALA A 125 7.31 2.11 -11.42
N GLY A 126 6.15 1.82 -12.00
CA GLY A 126 5.89 2.04 -13.41
C GLY A 126 5.72 3.53 -13.71
N ASN A 127 6.26 4.00 -14.83
CA ASN A 127 6.08 5.38 -15.27
C ASN A 127 4.75 5.54 -16.02
N THR A 128 3.95 6.55 -15.66
CA THR A 128 2.72 6.94 -16.38
C THR A 128 2.83 8.30 -17.08
N ASN A 129 3.92 9.05 -16.87
CA ASN A 129 4.13 10.40 -17.36
C ASN A 129 5.30 10.48 -18.34
N ASN A 130 5.06 10.93 -19.57
CA ASN A 130 6.08 11.04 -20.61
C ASN A 130 7.19 12.06 -20.32
N SER A 131 7.05 12.90 -19.29
CA SER A 131 8.12 13.79 -18.84
C SER A 131 9.10 13.15 -17.84
N MET A 132 8.85 11.88 -17.46
CA MET A 132 9.72 11.06 -16.61
C MET A 132 10.42 9.98 -17.45
N SER A 133 11.65 9.66 -17.08
CA SER A 133 12.51 8.67 -17.75
C SER A 133 12.88 7.52 -16.80
N ILE A 134 13.35 6.39 -17.34
CA ILE A 134 13.86 5.28 -16.52
C ILE A 134 14.99 5.80 -15.63
N GLY A 135 14.91 5.48 -14.34
CA GLY A 135 15.87 5.91 -13.32
C GLY A 135 15.51 7.21 -12.61
N ASP A 136 14.54 7.99 -13.13
CA ASP A 136 14.02 9.14 -12.41
C ASP A 136 13.37 8.69 -11.09
N VAL A 137 13.55 9.52 -10.06
CA VAL A 137 12.99 9.30 -8.72
C VAL A 137 11.87 10.30 -8.50
N THR A 138 10.68 9.81 -8.16
CA THR A 138 9.56 10.65 -7.76
C THR A 138 9.31 10.53 -6.27
N ILE A 139 9.01 11.65 -5.62
CA ILE A 139 8.45 11.67 -4.27
C ILE A 139 7.04 12.26 -4.38
N PRO A 140 5.98 11.44 -4.32
CA PRO A 140 4.63 11.94 -4.55
C PRO A 140 4.15 12.82 -3.40
N ASN A 141 3.31 13.81 -3.68
CA ASN A 141 2.56 14.55 -2.66
C ASN A 141 1.19 13.96 -2.36
N GLN A 142 0.63 13.20 -3.30
CA GLN A 142 -0.65 12.54 -3.18
C GLN A 142 -0.56 11.14 -3.78
N ILE A 143 -1.19 10.18 -3.13
CA ILE A 143 -1.26 8.78 -3.55
C ILE A 143 -2.74 8.40 -3.61
N ALA A 144 -3.16 7.73 -4.68
CA ALA A 144 -4.52 7.22 -4.84
C ALA A 144 -4.52 5.71 -5.03
N HIS A 145 -5.47 5.01 -4.39
CA HIS A 145 -5.77 3.62 -4.73
C HIS A 145 -6.65 3.59 -5.99
N THR A 146 -6.05 3.25 -7.13
CA THR A 146 -6.71 3.20 -8.45
C THR A 146 -7.11 1.78 -8.84
N GLY A 147 -7.27 0.89 -7.87
CA GLY A 147 -7.65 -0.51 -8.05
C GLY A 147 -8.97 -0.89 -7.37
N LEU A 148 -9.64 0.08 -6.74
CA LEU A 148 -10.95 -0.10 -6.14
C LEU A 148 -12.02 0.34 -7.14
N TRP A 149 -12.82 -0.62 -7.61
CA TRP A 149 -13.80 -0.39 -8.66
C TRP A 149 -15.17 -0.97 -8.30
N GLU A 150 -16.22 -0.31 -8.78
CA GLU A 150 -17.52 -0.91 -8.94
C GLU A 150 -17.63 -1.51 -10.35
N TRP A 151 -18.05 -2.77 -10.44
CA TRP A 151 -18.28 -3.43 -11.73
C TRP A 151 -19.77 -3.48 -12.02
N LEU A 152 -20.19 -2.71 -13.01
CA LEU A 152 -21.58 -2.46 -13.34
C LEU A 152 -22.03 -3.26 -14.57
N ASN A 153 -23.30 -3.67 -14.54
CA ASN A 153 -23.96 -4.29 -15.69
C ASN A 153 -24.03 -3.31 -16.88
N THR A 154 -24.32 -3.80 -18.08
CA THR A 154 -24.43 -2.95 -19.30
C THR A 154 -25.37 -1.75 -19.17
N ASN A 155 -26.43 -1.89 -18.35
CA ASN A 155 -27.40 -0.82 -18.08
C ASN A 155 -27.31 -0.31 -16.63
N GLY A 156 -26.19 -0.55 -15.95
CA GLY A 156 -25.92 0.03 -14.64
C GLY A 156 -25.91 1.55 -14.73
N THR A 157 -26.48 2.20 -13.71
CA THR A 157 -26.37 3.65 -13.55
C THR A 157 -25.06 3.95 -12.84
N LEU A 158 -24.26 4.82 -13.45
CA LEU A 158 -23.07 5.39 -12.82
C LEU A 158 -23.48 6.19 -11.58
N ASP A 159 -22.69 6.08 -10.51
CA ASP A 159 -22.87 6.94 -9.36
C ASP A 159 -22.35 8.35 -9.68
N SER A 160 -23.10 9.36 -9.28
CA SER A 160 -22.62 10.75 -9.24
C SER A 160 -21.32 10.93 -8.44
N ALA A 161 -21.01 10.02 -7.51
CA ALA A 161 -19.78 10.00 -6.72
C ALA A 161 -18.60 9.28 -7.41
N GLY A 162 -18.81 8.64 -8.56
CA GLY A 162 -17.75 7.94 -9.28
C GLY A 162 -16.67 8.87 -9.84
N VAL A 163 -15.42 8.44 -9.77
CA VAL A 163 -14.26 9.30 -10.08
C VAL A 163 -13.87 9.25 -11.57
N ALA A 164 -13.98 8.07 -12.18
CA ALA A 164 -13.70 7.82 -13.60
C ALA A 164 -14.34 6.49 -14.01
N GLN A 165 -14.44 6.21 -15.32
CA GLN A 165 -15.00 4.95 -15.83
C GLN A 165 -14.19 4.33 -16.99
N LEU A 166 -14.30 3.01 -17.13
CA LEU A 166 -13.86 2.25 -18.30
C LEU A 166 -15.02 1.40 -18.86
N GLU A 167 -15.37 1.62 -20.11
CA GLU A 167 -16.44 0.91 -20.83
C GLU A 167 -15.92 -0.43 -21.38
N ILE A 168 -15.94 -1.48 -20.56
CA ILE A 168 -15.49 -2.83 -20.97
C ILE A 168 -16.39 -3.37 -22.10
N GLY A 169 -17.66 -2.99 -22.10
CA GLY A 169 -18.70 -3.36 -23.04
C GLY A 169 -18.39 -3.03 -24.50
N ASP A 170 -17.51 -2.06 -24.74
CA ASP A 170 -17.10 -1.68 -26.10
C ASP A 170 -16.08 -2.65 -26.71
N TYR A 171 -15.53 -3.58 -25.93
CA TYR A 171 -14.45 -4.47 -26.34
C TYR A 171 -14.89 -5.94 -26.38
N ASN A 172 -15.06 -6.52 -27.57
CA ASN A 172 -15.25 -7.96 -27.75
C ASN A 172 -13.99 -8.61 -28.33
N VAL A 173 -13.41 -9.59 -27.62
CA VAL A 173 -12.27 -10.39 -28.09
C VAL A 173 -12.49 -11.90 -27.80
N PRO A 174 -12.54 -12.77 -28.84
CA PRO A 174 -12.51 -12.45 -30.27
C PRO A 174 -13.71 -11.57 -30.69
N LYS A 175 -13.55 -10.80 -31.77
CA LYS A 175 -14.65 -9.97 -32.30
C LYS A 175 -15.81 -10.87 -32.70
N GLY A 176 -16.84 -10.93 -31.85
CA GLY A 176 -18.08 -11.65 -32.08
C GLY A 176 -19.23 -10.70 -32.37
N ASN A 177 -20.31 -11.25 -32.90
CA ASN A 177 -21.59 -10.54 -32.98
C ASN A 177 -22.28 -10.62 -31.62
N GLY A 178 -22.63 -9.48 -31.03
CA GLY A 178 -23.38 -9.41 -29.77
C GLY A 178 -22.92 -8.29 -28.85
N THR A 179 -23.76 -7.92 -27.89
CA THR A 179 -23.41 -6.98 -26.81
C THR A 179 -22.43 -7.64 -25.86
N ASN A 180 -21.31 -6.99 -25.55
CA ASN A 180 -20.47 -7.45 -24.47
C ASN A 180 -21.19 -7.19 -23.13
N LEU A 181 -21.52 -8.27 -22.42
CA LEU A 181 -22.27 -8.23 -21.18
C LEU A 181 -21.43 -7.84 -19.96
N LEU A 182 -20.11 -7.65 -20.13
CA LEU A 182 -19.21 -7.18 -19.07
C LEU A 182 -19.43 -5.72 -18.68
N GLY A 183 -20.23 -4.93 -19.42
CA GLY A 183 -20.65 -3.59 -18.99
C GLY A 183 -19.49 -2.62 -18.77
N HIS A 184 -19.45 -1.93 -17.63
CA HIS A 184 -18.43 -0.92 -17.34
C HIS A 184 -17.91 -1.05 -15.90
N ILE A 185 -16.75 -0.44 -15.66
CA ILE A 185 -16.20 -0.29 -14.32
C ILE A 185 -16.07 1.18 -13.98
N GLU A 186 -16.38 1.53 -12.74
CA GLU A 186 -16.30 2.87 -12.18
C GLU A 186 -15.33 2.89 -11.00
N TYR A 187 -14.49 3.92 -10.91
CA TYR A 187 -13.53 4.06 -9.82
C TYR A 187 -14.22 4.57 -8.56
N MET A 188 -13.95 3.87 -7.45
CA MET A 188 -14.45 4.21 -6.14
C MET A 188 -13.38 4.87 -5.28
N GLU A 189 -13.82 5.68 -4.34
CA GLU A 189 -12.99 6.22 -3.26
C GLU A 189 -12.88 5.20 -2.11
N GLU A 190 -11.79 5.26 -1.35
CA GLU A 190 -11.61 4.40 -0.16
C GLU A 190 -12.43 4.90 1.02
N GLU A 191 -12.81 3.98 1.91
CA GLU A 191 -13.36 4.32 3.23
C GLU A 191 -12.21 4.55 4.22
N TYR A 192 -11.99 5.81 4.60
CA TYR A 192 -10.95 6.21 5.54
C TYR A 192 -11.53 6.54 6.92
N TYR A 193 -10.95 5.95 7.97
CA TYR A 193 -11.37 6.19 9.36
C TYR A 193 -10.37 7.10 10.07
N SER A 194 -10.68 8.40 10.12
CA SER A 194 -9.83 9.42 10.73
C SER A 194 -9.79 9.31 12.25
N VAL A 195 -8.59 9.40 12.84
CA VAL A 195 -8.41 9.50 14.30
C VAL A 195 -8.98 10.80 14.87
N ALA A 196 -9.09 11.84 14.03
CA ALA A 196 -9.71 13.11 14.40
C ALA A 196 -11.22 13.15 14.13
N GLY A 197 -11.76 12.14 13.45
CA GLY A 197 -13.18 12.02 13.08
C GLY A 197 -14.01 11.27 14.11
N GLU A 198 -15.28 11.04 13.77
CA GLU A 198 -16.21 10.25 14.59
C GLU A 198 -15.88 8.75 14.51
N PRO A 199 -15.75 8.03 15.65
CA PRO A 199 -15.46 6.61 15.63
C PRO A 199 -16.48 5.80 14.81
N ASN A 200 -15.98 4.88 13.97
CA ASN A 200 -16.76 4.05 13.04
C ASN A 200 -17.51 4.81 11.93
N VAL A 201 -17.18 6.08 11.69
CA VAL A 201 -17.69 6.83 10.54
C VAL A 201 -16.56 6.94 9.51
N ALA A 202 -16.81 6.43 8.31
CA ALA A 202 -15.86 6.53 7.21
C ALA A 202 -15.98 7.90 6.51
N GLU A 203 -14.83 8.43 6.11
CA GLU A 203 -14.69 9.55 5.19
C GLU A 203 -14.21 9.00 3.83
N SER A 204 -14.72 9.54 2.73
CA SER A 204 -14.26 9.12 1.40
C SER A 204 -12.86 9.67 1.11
N LEU A 205 -11.97 8.80 0.66
CA LEU A 205 -10.57 9.12 0.39
C LEU A 205 -10.15 8.66 -0.99
N LEU A 206 -10.07 9.61 -1.93
CA LEU A 206 -9.37 9.39 -3.19
C LEU A 206 -7.86 9.63 -3.07
N TRP A 207 -7.47 10.73 -2.42
CA TRP A 207 -6.08 11.19 -2.35
C TRP A 207 -5.55 11.18 -0.92
N ALA A 208 -4.69 10.22 -0.61
CA ALA A 208 -3.87 10.24 0.60
C ALA A 208 -2.76 11.29 0.43
N ASN A 209 -2.84 12.37 1.21
CA ASN A 209 -1.90 13.50 1.13
C ASN A 209 -0.68 13.26 2.03
N ILE A 210 0.52 13.41 1.48
CA ILE A 210 1.75 13.43 2.27
C ILE A 210 1.81 14.72 3.08
N SER A 211 2.21 14.62 4.35
CA SER A 211 2.24 15.79 5.23
C SER A 211 3.22 16.86 4.74
N LEU A 212 2.87 18.13 4.96
CA LEU A 212 3.69 19.27 4.55
C LEU A 212 5.12 19.22 5.12
N GLN A 213 5.30 18.65 6.32
CA GLN A 213 6.62 18.53 6.95
C GLN A 213 7.53 17.56 6.18
N TRP A 214 6.97 16.42 5.74
CA TRP A 214 7.71 15.45 4.93
C TRP A 214 7.95 15.96 3.51
N LEU A 215 7.00 16.69 2.93
CA LEU A 215 7.18 17.31 1.63
C LEU A 215 8.26 18.41 1.66
N GLN A 216 8.29 19.24 2.69
CA GLN A 216 9.37 20.22 2.87
C GLN A 216 10.74 19.54 3.01
N LEU A 217 10.81 18.42 3.73
CA LEU A 217 12.05 17.64 3.80
C LEU A 217 12.45 17.10 2.42
N ALA A 218 11.49 16.56 1.66
CA ALA A 218 11.70 16.03 0.32
C ALA A 218 12.15 17.10 -0.68
N SER A 219 11.57 18.32 -0.63
CA SER A 219 11.96 19.43 -1.51
C SER A 219 13.43 19.83 -1.34
N ASN A 220 14.04 19.62 -0.16
CA ASN A 220 15.48 19.85 0.01
C ASN A 220 16.37 18.85 -0.76
N LEU A 221 15.78 17.79 -1.32
CA LEU A 221 16.47 16.82 -2.18
C LEU A 221 16.38 17.19 -3.67
N GLU A 222 15.58 18.19 -4.05
CA GLU A 222 15.53 18.66 -5.43
C GLU A 222 16.91 19.15 -5.90
N GLY A 223 17.28 18.77 -7.11
CA GLY A 223 18.62 19.02 -7.65
C GLY A 223 19.71 18.06 -7.13
N MET A 224 19.36 17.08 -6.30
CA MET A 224 20.27 15.96 -5.98
C MET A 224 20.78 15.31 -7.27
N LYS A 225 22.10 15.13 -7.35
CA LYS A 225 22.73 14.46 -8.49
C LYS A 225 22.57 12.95 -8.33
N LEU A 226 21.79 12.36 -9.22
CA LEU A 226 21.67 10.91 -9.36
C LEU A 226 22.75 10.37 -10.31
N GLU A 227 23.23 9.17 -10.02
CA GLU A 227 24.17 8.45 -10.87
C GLU A 227 23.47 7.97 -12.13
N GLN A 228 24.05 8.27 -13.31
CA GLN A 228 23.50 7.84 -14.60
C GLN A 228 23.90 6.40 -14.95
N CYS A 229 25.01 5.92 -14.38
CA CYS A 229 25.65 4.68 -14.76
C CYS A 229 25.86 3.81 -13.54
N VAL A 230 25.49 2.54 -13.64
CA VAL A 230 25.83 1.53 -12.62
C VAL A 230 27.30 1.13 -12.73
N ASN A 231 27.83 1.13 -13.96
CA ASN A 231 29.24 0.89 -14.28
C ASN A 231 29.59 1.49 -15.64
N SER A 232 30.82 1.29 -16.12
CA SER A 232 31.31 1.88 -17.38
C SER A 232 30.60 1.39 -18.65
N SER A 233 29.86 0.27 -18.60
CA SER A 233 29.16 -0.31 -19.75
C SER A 233 27.63 -0.25 -19.65
N LEU A 234 27.08 0.07 -18.47
CA LEU A 234 25.64 0.14 -18.23
C LEU A 234 25.25 1.53 -17.70
N CYS A 235 24.76 2.36 -18.60
CA CYS A 235 24.29 3.72 -18.34
C CYS A 235 22.89 3.94 -18.91
N LEU A 236 22.14 4.80 -18.24
CA LEU A 236 20.87 5.32 -18.75
C LEU A 236 21.11 6.33 -19.87
N THR A 237 20.18 6.42 -20.82
CA THR A 237 20.26 7.36 -21.96
C THR A 237 20.26 8.80 -21.51
N GLU A 238 19.41 9.12 -20.54
CA GLU A 238 19.29 10.44 -19.92
C GLU A 238 19.83 10.39 -18.50
N LYS A 239 20.32 11.53 -18.02
CA LYS A 239 20.72 11.65 -16.63
C LYS A 239 19.48 11.71 -15.74
N PRO A 240 19.35 10.82 -14.75
CA PRO A 240 18.17 10.80 -13.91
C PRO A 240 18.01 12.06 -13.07
N LYS A 241 16.76 12.41 -12.79
CA LYS A 241 16.36 13.50 -11.90
C LYS A 241 15.48 13.02 -10.75
N LEU A 242 15.49 13.79 -9.68
CA LEU A 242 14.53 13.68 -8.58
C LEU A 242 13.46 14.75 -8.76
N VAL A 243 12.18 14.36 -8.70
CA VAL A 243 11.03 15.26 -8.80
C VAL A 243 10.13 15.08 -7.58
N VAL A 244 9.78 16.17 -6.91
CA VAL A 244 8.88 16.16 -5.75
C VAL A 244 7.51 16.72 -6.15
N GLY A 245 6.45 16.16 -5.58
CA GLY A 245 5.10 16.72 -5.69
C GLY A 245 4.28 16.24 -6.89
N LEU A 246 4.71 15.16 -7.54
CA LEU A 246 3.88 14.44 -8.50
C LEU A 246 2.83 13.59 -7.74
N ARG A 247 1.88 13.02 -8.47
CA ARG A 247 0.89 12.09 -7.92
C ARG A 247 1.26 10.65 -8.22
N ALA A 248 0.91 9.73 -7.33
CA ALA A 248 1.09 8.30 -7.52
C ALA A 248 -0.25 7.56 -7.53
N SER A 249 -0.29 6.48 -8.30
CA SER A 249 -1.37 5.50 -8.36
C SER A 249 -0.86 4.20 -7.76
N THR A 250 -1.72 3.52 -7.00
CA THR A 250 -1.46 2.19 -6.44
C THR A 250 -2.62 1.28 -6.82
N SER A 251 -2.34 0.05 -7.24
CA SER A 251 -3.37 -0.99 -7.40
C SER A 251 -2.72 -2.37 -7.32
N ASN A 252 -3.48 -3.44 -7.07
CA ASN A 252 -2.94 -4.82 -7.16
C ASN A 252 -2.79 -5.29 -8.62
N ILE A 253 -2.31 -4.43 -9.50
CA ILE A 253 -2.20 -4.67 -10.95
C ILE A 253 -0.81 -4.24 -11.40
N PHE A 254 -0.05 -5.16 -12.00
CA PHE A 254 1.15 -4.81 -12.73
C PHE A 254 0.77 -4.14 -14.05
N LEU A 255 1.12 -2.86 -14.19
CA LEU A 255 0.70 -2.03 -15.32
C LEU A 255 1.66 -2.18 -16.52
N ASP A 256 1.34 -3.12 -17.42
CA ASP A 256 2.00 -3.28 -18.73
C ASP A 256 1.04 -3.06 -19.89
N ASN A 257 0.38 -1.89 -19.88
CA ASN A 257 -0.55 -1.51 -20.95
C ASN A 257 -0.47 -0.01 -21.19
N ALA A 258 0.06 0.38 -22.35
CA ALA A 258 0.27 1.79 -22.69
C ALA A 258 -1.05 2.60 -22.72
N ALA A 259 -2.14 2.04 -23.24
CA ALA A 259 -3.41 2.75 -23.31
C ALA A 259 -4.00 2.99 -21.91
N TYR A 260 -3.94 1.99 -21.03
CA TYR A 260 -4.42 2.12 -19.66
C TYR A 260 -3.53 3.05 -18.83
N ARG A 261 -2.21 2.99 -19.02
CA ARG A 261 -1.26 3.95 -18.46
C ARG A 261 -1.61 5.39 -18.86
N ASP A 262 -1.87 5.62 -20.14
CA ASP A 262 -2.23 6.94 -20.65
C ASP A 262 -3.57 7.43 -20.08
N PHE A 263 -4.54 6.51 -19.93
CA PHE A 263 -5.81 6.80 -19.24
C PHE A 263 -5.58 7.25 -17.80
N LEU A 264 -4.76 6.54 -17.01
CA LEU A 264 -4.47 6.91 -15.62
C LEU A 264 -3.83 8.29 -15.52
N PHE A 265 -2.86 8.60 -16.38
CA PHE A 265 -2.25 9.93 -16.45
C PHE A 265 -3.29 11.01 -16.80
N GLN A 266 -4.09 10.80 -17.84
CA GLN A 266 -5.07 11.78 -18.31
C GLN A 266 -6.20 12.03 -17.30
N LYS A 267 -6.64 11.00 -16.57
CA LYS A 267 -7.75 11.10 -15.62
C LYS A 267 -7.32 11.55 -14.23
N PHE A 268 -6.22 11.02 -13.71
CA PHE A 268 -5.81 11.25 -12.32
C PHE A 268 -4.58 12.16 -12.20
N GLY A 269 -3.84 12.42 -13.28
CA GLY A 269 -2.60 13.18 -13.26
C GLY A 269 -1.46 12.45 -12.52
N VAL A 270 -1.57 11.13 -12.35
CA VAL A 270 -0.54 10.30 -11.71
C VAL A 270 0.67 10.17 -12.63
N SER A 271 1.87 10.22 -12.06
CA SER A 271 3.15 10.06 -12.79
C SER A 271 3.84 8.73 -12.52
N SER A 272 3.42 8.02 -11.47
CA SER A 272 3.90 6.69 -11.14
C SER A 272 2.74 5.75 -10.79
N ALA A 273 2.90 4.47 -11.09
CA ALA A 273 1.99 3.40 -10.71
C ALA A 273 2.76 2.28 -9.98
N ASP A 274 2.33 1.91 -8.78
CA ASP A 274 2.89 0.81 -8.00
C ASP A 274 1.79 -0.09 -7.41
N MET A 275 2.17 -1.01 -6.52
CA MET A 275 1.27 -2.00 -5.93
C MET A 275 1.19 -1.91 -4.40
N GLU A 276 1.84 -0.93 -3.77
CA GLU A 276 1.97 -0.86 -2.30
C GLU A 276 1.72 0.53 -1.69
N SER A 277 2.04 1.63 -2.37
CA SER A 277 2.13 2.95 -1.73
C SER A 277 0.85 3.38 -1.01
N ALA A 278 -0.33 3.23 -1.64
CA ALA A 278 -1.59 3.55 -0.98
C ALA A 278 -1.82 2.68 0.27
N GLY A 279 -1.46 1.40 0.23
CA GLY A 279 -1.56 0.51 1.38
C GLY A 279 -0.60 0.83 2.53
N VAL A 280 0.49 1.57 2.27
CA VAL A 280 1.35 2.12 3.34
C VAL A 280 0.83 3.46 3.86
N ALA A 281 0.13 4.23 3.02
CA ALA A 281 -0.39 5.54 3.36
C ALA A 281 -1.67 5.49 4.21
N MET A 282 -2.44 4.40 4.09
CA MET A 282 -3.63 4.09 4.91
C MET A 282 -3.24 3.66 6.33
#